data_AF-A0A972ZJ19-F1
#
_entry.id   AF-A0A972ZJ19-F1
#
_cell.length_a   1.000
_cell.length_b   1.000
_cell.length_c   1.000
_cell.angle_alpha   90.00
_cell.angle_beta   90.00
_cell.angle_gamma   90.00
#
_symmetry.space_group_name_H-M   'P 1'
#
loop_
_entity.id
_entity.type
_entity.pdbx_description
1 polymer ?
#
loop_
_entity_poly.entity_id
_entity_poly.type
_entity_poly.pdbx_seq_one_letter_code
_entity_poly.pdbx_strand_id
1 'polypeptide(L)'
;MPGRISTFGIKPLVARLGTTGLVALSMLVFSLPAPAARPTGEFPPVEEIKPGKTGNLVLRVQKALAELGIYQGPKDGRMNALTRSALRAYQRGTGLKDTGRITEALVQGLENSLQVRVLLKRLDKVRIENMSAARQALLSHPATRDLVAKTSDEVADPTRDAAKCLKNVTVRCLLKEALESAKAVFKPELRDWALGEILVAQARAGLGKEAMETAGRIRDPRLIVIALRDIAEAQAASGLSAKALSAAEIIPDLLKQAEALAAIADIQIKRKDNDDARETAERLLLTLDKIEKGLTRISLKTRAAVILARSGNGPKAAGILRETEAYVRKNIAGKDRDVALRHVAKALAETEQLAQALTVLSDVTEDSNRTPVLITAATQQARAGDVAAALATADNIEAVRFRAVVLGQIALTQAEAGEEAAANITLEMALAAVEKIKLPYARSYAVSRVSVSMAGVGKFPESWDKAKAIFRKARETALRIDDNRLRAHTLWAIAAEQIRSGDDAGAKETRKLAKKATGEIKSSLSQVWMYSEIATGHASQNEDVAAWAAFDNGHQVAQSIGNSWGRARAFGKLAATLIQLVNPGKTSPVKTRVKK
;
A
#
# COMPACT_ATOMS: atom_id res chain seq x y z
N MET A 1 19.06 -11.11 4.30
CA MET A 1 17.86 -10.75 3.53
C MET A 1 17.30 -9.43 4.06
N PRO A 2 17.59 -8.28 3.44
CA PRO A 2 17.10 -6.99 3.90
C PRO A 2 15.68 -6.74 3.36
N GLY A 3 14.74 -6.54 4.27
CA GLY A 3 13.33 -6.25 3.97
C GLY A 3 13.14 -4.84 3.40
N ARG A 4 12.49 -4.79 2.24
CA ARG A 4 12.06 -3.57 1.56
C ARG A 4 10.99 -2.85 2.40
N ILE A 5 11.26 -1.62 2.82
CA ILE A 5 10.22 -0.67 3.25
C ILE A 5 9.68 -0.04 1.97
N SER A 6 8.58 -0.60 1.46
CA SER A 6 7.82 -0.03 0.35
C SER A 6 6.92 1.08 0.88
N THR A 7 6.90 2.19 0.17
CA THR A 7 5.99 3.35 0.28
C THR A 7 4.52 2.97 0.45
N PHE A 8 3.92 3.33 1.60
CA PHE A 8 2.49 3.18 1.88
C PHE A 8 1.71 4.41 1.41
N GLY A 9 1.48 4.50 0.10
CA GLY A 9 0.46 5.35 -0.49
C GLY A 9 -0.77 4.51 -0.83
N ILE A 10 -1.90 4.72 -0.14
CA ILE A 10 -3.19 4.11 -0.51
C ILE A 10 -3.57 4.68 -1.88
N LYS A 11 -3.52 3.84 -2.93
CA LYS A 11 -4.01 4.17 -4.28
C LYS A 11 -5.54 4.30 -4.24
N PRO A 12 -6.15 5.31 -4.87
CA PRO A 12 -7.60 5.44 -4.94
C PRO A 12 -8.20 4.34 -5.82
N LEU A 13 -9.27 3.72 -5.33
CA LEU A 13 -10.10 2.76 -6.05
C LEU A 13 -11.00 3.56 -7.02
N VAL A 14 -10.55 3.74 -8.26
CA VAL A 14 -11.37 4.32 -9.33
C VAL A 14 -12.22 3.19 -9.91
N ALA A 15 -13.54 3.25 -9.70
CA ALA A 15 -14.52 2.53 -10.50
C ALA A 15 -15.17 3.54 -11.44
N ARG A 16 -15.32 3.25 -12.73
CA ARG A 16 -16.30 3.91 -13.61
C ARG A 16 -16.93 2.81 -14.45
N LEU A 17 -18.25 2.68 -14.33
CA LEU A 17 -19.09 1.96 -15.28
C LEU A 17 -19.21 2.81 -16.54
N GLY A 18 -18.89 2.21 -17.67
CA GLY A 18 -18.87 2.82 -19.00
C GLY A 18 -18.19 1.87 -19.97
N THR A 19 -18.97 0.90 -20.45
CA THR A 19 -18.77 0.00 -21.61
C THR A 19 -17.34 -0.01 -22.21
N THR A 20 -16.67 -1.18 -22.12
CA THR A 20 -15.21 -1.47 -22.32
C THR A 20 -14.36 -1.35 -21.04
N GLY A 21 -14.69 -2.17 -20.03
CA GLY A 21 -14.11 -2.10 -18.68
C GLY A 21 -13.03 -3.15 -18.38
N LEU A 22 -11.77 -2.87 -18.72
CA LEU A 22 -10.62 -3.64 -18.26
C LEU A 22 -10.20 -3.16 -16.84
N VAL A 23 -10.78 -3.75 -15.79
CA VAL A 23 -10.39 -3.44 -14.40
C VAL A 23 -9.11 -4.19 -14.03
N ALA A 24 -8.00 -3.47 -14.00
CA ALA A 24 -6.74 -3.94 -13.44
C ALA A 24 -6.90 -4.25 -11.93
N LEU A 25 -6.71 -5.52 -11.56
CA LEU A 25 -6.66 -5.99 -10.18
C LEU A 25 -5.45 -5.39 -9.46
N SER A 26 -5.63 -4.19 -8.88
CA SER A 26 -4.63 -3.55 -8.03
C SER A 26 -4.53 -4.33 -6.71
N MET A 27 -3.59 -5.27 -6.65
CA MET A 27 -3.05 -5.75 -5.37
C MET A 27 -2.36 -4.60 -4.66
N LEU A 28 -3.10 -3.92 -3.78
CA LEU A 28 -2.52 -3.13 -2.71
C LEU A 28 -1.88 -4.11 -1.72
N VAL A 29 -0.56 -4.20 -1.77
CA VAL A 29 0.24 -4.66 -0.63
C VAL A 29 0.04 -3.61 0.46
N PHE A 30 -0.89 -3.85 1.38
CA PHE A 30 -0.98 -3.11 2.63
C PHE A 30 -0.78 -4.07 3.82
N SER A 31 0.11 -3.63 4.71
CA SER A 31 0.61 -4.28 5.90
C SER A 31 -0.51 -4.93 6.69
N LEU A 32 -0.34 -6.22 6.92
CA LEU A 32 -0.80 -6.81 8.17
C LEU A 32 -0.28 -5.90 9.30
N PRO A 33 -1.05 -5.58 10.36
CA PRO A 33 -0.38 -5.43 11.65
C PRO A 33 0.43 -6.71 11.76
N ALA A 34 1.76 -6.61 11.87
CA ALA A 34 2.53 -7.78 12.23
C ALA A 34 1.79 -8.38 13.43
N PRO A 35 1.20 -9.59 13.35
CA PRO A 35 1.24 -10.39 14.56
C PRO A 35 2.70 -10.30 14.99
N ALA A 36 2.95 -10.08 16.27
CA ALA A 36 4.22 -10.50 16.83
C ALA A 36 4.27 -12.02 16.55
N ALA A 37 4.69 -12.38 15.34
CA ALA A 37 5.08 -13.69 14.97
C ALA A 37 6.30 -13.90 15.84
N ARG A 38 6.07 -14.59 16.96
CA ARG A 38 7.14 -15.37 17.56
C ARG A 38 7.82 -16.09 16.39
N PRO A 39 9.16 -16.03 16.28
CA PRO A 39 9.84 -16.71 15.20
C PRO A 39 9.43 -18.20 15.20
N THR A 40 8.67 -18.61 14.19
CA THR A 40 8.31 -20.01 13.93
C THR A 40 9.08 -20.57 12.74
N GLY A 41 10.22 -19.98 12.41
CA GLY A 41 11.22 -20.68 11.62
C GLY A 41 12.02 -21.59 12.55
N GLU A 42 12.12 -22.87 12.23
CA GLU A 42 13.16 -23.71 12.81
C GLU A 42 14.49 -22.98 12.64
N PHE A 43 15.12 -22.68 13.78
CA PHE A 43 16.47 -22.16 13.81
C PHE A 43 17.38 -23.17 13.11
N PRO A 44 18.37 -22.74 12.31
CA PRO A 44 19.45 -23.66 11.95
C PRO A 44 20.00 -24.27 13.25
N PRO A 45 20.35 -25.56 13.29
CA PRO A 45 20.80 -26.21 14.51
C PRO A 45 21.90 -25.37 15.13
N VAL A 46 21.62 -24.85 16.33
CA VAL A 46 22.65 -24.23 17.16
C VAL A 46 23.62 -25.35 17.43
N GLU A 47 24.84 -25.23 16.93
CA GLU A 47 25.92 -26.15 17.25
C GLU A 47 25.98 -26.28 18.77
N GLU A 48 25.72 -27.50 19.27
CA GLU A 48 25.54 -27.79 20.69
C GLU A 48 26.80 -27.38 21.47
N ILE A 49 26.70 -26.27 22.20
CA ILE A 49 27.70 -25.92 23.21
C ILE A 49 27.50 -26.90 24.38
N LYS A 50 28.34 -27.94 24.41
CA LYS A 50 28.33 -28.98 25.46
C LYS A 50 28.32 -28.35 26.87
N PRO A 51 27.42 -28.78 27.78
CA PRO A 51 27.27 -28.14 29.08
C PRO A 51 28.33 -28.60 30.08
N GLY A 52 29.30 -27.73 30.36
CA GLY A 52 30.30 -27.90 31.42
C GLY A 52 29.98 -27.07 32.68
N LYS A 53 29.32 -27.72 33.65
CA LYS A 53 29.24 -27.49 35.11
C LYS A 53 29.62 -26.10 35.68
N THR A 54 28.60 -25.34 36.10
CA THR A 54 28.43 -24.47 37.30
C THR A 54 29.52 -23.49 37.82
N GLY A 55 30.78 -23.55 37.39
CA GLY A 55 31.81 -22.54 37.70
C GLY A 55 31.75 -21.29 36.81
N ASN A 56 30.92 -21.31 35.77
CA ASN A 56 30.96 -20.35 34.66
C ASN A 56 29.69 -19.49 34.51
N LEU A 57 28.69 -19.66 35.40
CA LEU A 57 27.41 -18.93 35.30
C LEU A 57 27.55 -17.47 35.75
N VAL A 58 28.19 -17.24 36.92
CA VAL A 58 28.47 -15.89 37.41
C VAL A 58 29.34 -15.13 36.42
N LEU A 59 30.33 -15.81 35.81
CA LEU A 59 31.18 -15.21 34.78
C LEU A 59 30.39 -14.81 33.53
N ARG A 60 29.49 -15.66 33.04
CA ARG A 60 28.58 -15.33 31.93
C ARG A 60 27.68 -14.15 32.26
N VAL A 61 27.11 -14.12 33.46
CA VAL A 61 26.27 -13.02 33.94
C VAL A 61 27.07 -11.72 34.07
N GLN A 62 28.28 -11.76 34.63
CA GLN A 62 29.18 -10.60 34.72
C GLN A 62 29.55 -10.07 33.32
N LYS A 63 29.89 -10.96 32.38
CA LYS A 63 30.15 -10.59 30.97
C LYS A 63 28.93 -9.92 30.34
N ALA A 64 27.75 -10.52 30.51
CA ALA A 64 26.49 -9.99 29.99
C ALA A 64 26.14 -8.61 30.58
N LEU A 65 26.20 -8.48 31.90
CA LEU A 65 25.93 -7.22 32.58
C LEU A 65 26.94 -6.12 32.18
N ALA A 66 28.19 -6.49 31.91
CA ALA A 66 29.20 -5.55 31.43
C ALA A 66 28.93 -5.10 29.98
N GLU A 67 28.55 -6.01 29.09
CA GLU A 67 28.13 -5.66 27.72
C GLU A 67 26.85 -4.82 27.69
N LEU A 68 25.99 -4.97 28.70
CA LEU A 68 24.84 -4.10 28.90
C LEU A 68 25.22 -2.71 29.43
N GLY A 69 26.46 -2.52 29.91
CA GLY A 69 26.96 -1.28 30.53
C GLY A 69 26.56 -1.11 32.00
N ILE A 70 26.00 -2.15 32.63
CA ILE A 70 25.45 -2.11 34.00
C ILE A 70 26.49 -2.60 35.03
N TYR A 71 27.52 -3.33 34.58
CA TYR A 71 28.60 -3.85 35.42
C TYR A 71 29.97 -3.36 34.96
N GLN A 72 30.71 -2.72 35.87
CA GLN A 72 32.08 -2.22 35.64
C GLN A 72 33.13 -2.96 36.47
N GLY A 73 32.75 -4.04 37.16
CA GLY A 73 33.64 -4.82 38.02
C GLY A 73 34.42 -5.92 37.28
N PRO A 74 35.29 -6.66 37.99
CA PRO A 74 36.06 -7.76 37.41
C PRO A 74 35.16 -8.90 36.92
N LYS A 75 35.46 -9.45 35.75
CA LYS A 75 34.77 -10.60 35.15
C LYS A 75 35.53 -11.88 35.53
N ASP A 76 35.56 -12.17 36.82
CA ASP A 76 36.36 -13.23 37.43
C ASP A 76 35.54 -14.46 37.84
N GLY A 77 34.22 -14.44 37.60
CA GLY A 77 33.30 -15.49 38.00
C GLY A 77 32.94 -15.50 39.48
N ARG A 78 33.36 -14.48 40.26
CA ARG A 78 33.11 -14.41 41.71
C ARG A 78 31.93 -13.51 42.02
N MET A 79 31.04 -13.98 42.91
CA MET A 79 29.89 -13.20 43.37
C MET A 79 30.31 -12.14 44.40
N ASN A 80 30.82 -11.01 43.92
CA ASN A 80 31.24 -9.86 44.74
C ASN A 80 30.10 -8.84 44.94
N ALA A 81 30.34 -7.82 45.78
CA ALA A 81 29.36 -6.75 46.05
C ALA A 81 28.93 -6.01 44.78
N LEU A 82 29.87 -5.78 43.85
CA LEU A 82 29.61 -5.12 42.56
C LEU A 82 28.70 -5.97 41.65
N THR A 83 28.92 -7.28 41.61
CA THR A 83 28.11 -8.23 40.80
C THR A 83 26.69 -8.31 41.35
N ARG A 84 26.54 -8.38 42.67
CA ARG A 84 25.22 -8.32 43.33
C ARG A 84 24.52 -6.99 43.06
N SER A 85 25.22 -5.86 43.15
CA SER A 85 24.66 -4.54 42.84
C SER A 85 24.16 -4.46 41.39
N ALA A 86 24.97 -4.90 40.42
CA ALA A 86 24.60 -4.90 39.01
C ALA A 86 23.43 -5.84 38.70
N LEU A 87 23.36 -7.00 39.37
CA LEU A 87 22.21 -7.91 39.30
C LEU A 87 20.92 -7.24 39.79
N ARG A 88 20.97 -6.58 40.95
CA ARG A 88 19.83 -5.83 41.51
C ARG A 88 19.39 -4.69 40.59
N ALA A 89 20.33 -3.96 40.00
CA ALA A 89 20.04 -2.91 39.03
C ALA A 89 19.35 -3.46 37.78
N TYR A 90 19.85 -4.59 37.25
CA TYR A 90 19.24 -5.27 36.11
C TYR A 90 17.84 -5.81 36.44
N GLN A 91 17.66 -6.45 37.60
CA GLN A 91 16.36 -6.96 38.05
C GLN A 91 15.33 -5.85 38.18
N ARG A 92 15.68 -4.73 38.82
CA ARG A 92 14.81 -3.55 38.92
C ARG A 92 14.48 -2.96 37.54
N GLY A 93 15.46 -2.86 36.65
CA GLY A 93 15.26 -2.34 35.30
C GLY A 93 14.38 -3.20 34.40
N THR A 94 14.23 -4.50 34.71
CA THR A 94 13.45 -5.45 33.92
C THR A 94 12.14 -5.90 34.60
N GLY A 95 11.81 -5.33 35.76
CA GLY A 95 10.60 -5.68 36.52
C GLY A 95 10.67 -7.03 37.23
N LEU A 96 11.87 -7.62 37.37
CA LEU A 96 12.09 -8.83 38.16
C LEU A 96 12.22 -8.51 39.65
N LYS A 97 11.97 -9.48 40.52
CA LYS A 97 12.18 -9.33 41.97
C LYS A 97 13.65 -9.01 42.28
N ASP A 98 13.87 -7.91 42.99
CA ASP A 98 15.19 -7.40 43.39
C ASP A 98 15.82 -8.29 44.49
N THR A 99 16.34 -9.44 44.07
CA THR A 99 16.88 -10.47 44.98
C THR A 99 18.40 -10.46 44.99
N GLY A 100 19.05 -9.92 43.95
CA GLY A 100 20.49 -10.00 43.72
C GLY A 100 21.00 -11.43 43.48
N ARG A 101 20.09 -12.38 43.21
CA ARG A 101 20.41 -13.79 42.93
C ARG A 101 20.31 -14.09 41.44
N ILE A 102 21.15 -14.99 40.96
CA ILE A 102 21.06 -15.51 39.60
C ILE A 102 19.96 -16.58 39.58
N THR A 103 18.96 -16.39 38.73
CA THR A 103 17.88 -17.34 38.44
C THR A 103 17.87 -17.63 36.95
N GLU A 104 17.30 -18.75 36.53
CA GLU A 104 17.18 -19.10 35.10
C GLU A 104 16.50 -18.00 34.28
N ALA A 105 15.38 -17.46 34.80
CA ALA A 105 14.67 -16.35 34.17
C ALA A 105 15.54 -15.08 34.00
N LEU A 106 16.51 -14.84 34.89
CA LEU A 106 17.42 -13.70 34.81
C LEU A 106 18.47 -13.94 33.72
N VAL A 107 19.01 -15.15 33.65
CA VAL A 107 19.98 -15.56 32.62
C VAL A 107 19.34 -15.45 31.24
N GLN A 108 18.14 -16.02 31.08
CA GLN A 108 17.39 -15.94 29.82
C GLN A 108 17.04 -14.49 29.44
N GLY A 109 16.64 -13.66 30.41
CA GLY A 109 16.42 -12.24 30.16
C GLY A 109 17.68 -11.50 29.71
N LEU A 110 18.82 -11.79 30.33
CA LEU A 110 20.12 -11.20 29.97
C LEU A 110 20.53 -11.60 28.56
N GLU A 111 20.45 -12.89 28.24
CA GLU A 111 20.79 -13.43 26.92
C GLU A 111 19.89 -12.83 25.83
N ASN A 112 18.59 -12.73 26.07
CA ASN A 112 17.65 -12.07 25.16
C ASN A 112 18.02 -10.58 24.96
N SER A 113 18.37 -9.87 26.04
CA SER A 113 18.76 -8.46 25.99
C SER A 113 20.05 -8.26 25.16
N LEU A 114 21.01 -9.17 25.29
CA LEU A 114 22.23 -9.18 24.47
C LEU A 114 21.93 -9.49 23.00
N GLN A 115 21.14 -10.52 22.72
CA GLN A 115 20.72 -10.86 21.36
C GLN A 115 20.04 -9.67 20.68
N VAL A 116 19.12 -8.99 21.37
CA VAL A 116 18.49 -7.76 20.86
C VAL A 116 19.53 -6.68 20.57
N ARG A 117 20.50 -6.43 21.45
CA ARG A 117 21.57 -5.45 21.18
C ARG A 117 22.44 -5.82 19.99
N VAL A 118 22.81 -7.08 19.84
CA VAL A 118 23.59 -7.58 18.69
C VAL A 118 22.81 -7.38 17.40
N LEU A 119 21.52 -7.73 17.39
CA LEU A 119 20.63 -7.51 16.25
C LEU A 119 20.52 -6.03 15.89
N LEU A 120 20.32 -5.15 16.88
CA LEU A 120 20.26 -3.69 16.66
C LEU A 120 21.57 -3.14 16.07
N LYS A 121 22.73 -3.53 16.61
CA LYS A 121 24.04 -3.16 16.05
C LYS A 121 24.21 -3.62 14.61
N ARG A 122 23.77 -4.86 14.30
CA ARG A 122 23.81 -5.40 12.93
C ARG A 122 22.88 -4.62 12.00
N LEU A 123 21.68 -4.28 12.46
CA LEU A 123 20.72 -3.48 11.69
C LEU A 123 21.25 -2.08 11.42
N ASP A 124 21.90 -1.44 12.40
CA ASP A 124 22.53 -0.12 12.22
C ASP A 124 23.69 -0.17 11.23
N LYS A 125 24.53 -1.20 11.30
CA LYS A 125 25.60 -1.43 10.31
C LYS A 125 25.02 -1.53 8.90
N VAL A 126 24.02 -2.41 8.70
CA VAL A 126 23.36 -2.59 7.40
C VAL A 126 22.66 -1.31 6.95
N ARG A 127 22.07 -0.54 7.87
CA ARG A 127 21.45 0.76 7.56
C ARG A 127 22.49 1.74 7.01
N ILE A 128 23.63 1.90 7.68
CA ILE A 128 24.72 2.79 7.27
C ILE A 128 25.29 2.36 5.91
N GLU A 129 25.55 1.07 5.73
CA GLU A 129 26.04 0.51 4.46
C GLU A 129 25.07 0.82 3.31
N ASN A 130 23.77 0.57 3.51
CA ASN A 130 22.74 0.86 2.50
C ASN A 130 22.59 2.36 2.20
N MET A 131 22.70 3.22 3.22
CA MET A 131 22.67 4.68 3.02
C MET A 131 23.89 5.14 2.22
N SER A 132 25.08 4.60 2.53
CA SER A 132 26.32 4.89 1.80
C SER A 132 26.21 4.45 0.34
N ALA A 133 25.76 3.21 0.10
CA ALA A 133 25.56 2.68 -1.24
C ALA A 133 24.57 3.51 -2.07
N ALA A 134 23.42 3.88 -1.49
CA ALA A 134 22.44 4.75 -2.15
C ALA A 134 23.03 6.14 -2.45
N ARG A 135 23.82 6.71 -1.54
CA ARG A 135 24.48 7.99 -1.76
C ARG A 135 25.49 7.92 -2.90
N GLN A 136 26.33 6.89 -2.93
CA GLN A 136 27.30 6.68 -4.00
C GLN A 136 26.62 6.50 -5.37
N ALA A 137 25.53 5.72 -5.40
CA ALA A 137 24.74 5.55 -6.61
C ALA A 137 24.12 6.87 -7.10
N LEU A 138 23.66 7.74 -6.21
CA LEU A 138 23.17 9.07 -6.58
C LEU A 138 24.29 10.03 -7.00
N LEU A 139 25.50 9.88 -6.48
CA LEU A 139 26.66 10.69 -6.86
C LEU A 139 27.23 10.31 -8.24
N SER A 140 27.05 9.05 -8.67
CA SER A 140 27.60 8.57 -9.94
C SER A 140 26.85 9.09 -11.17
N HIS A 141 25.63 9.62 -11.01
CA HIS A 141 24.83 10.17 -12.10
C HIS A 141 24.77 11.71 -12.02
N PRO A 142 25.13 12.46 -13.09
CA PRO A 142 25.21 13.92 -13.06
C PRO A 142 23.92 14.61 -12.60
N ALA A 143 22.75 14.14 -13.08
CA ALA A 143 21.45 14.73 -12.75
C ALA A 143 21.02 14.53 -11.28
N THR A 144 21.59 13.56 -10.55
CA THR A 144 21.22 13.27 -9.15
C THR A 144 22.27 13.73 -8.15
N ARG A 145 23.49 14.08 -8.61
CA ARG A 145 24.59 14.56 -7.77
C ARG A 145 24.18 15.76 -6.92
N ASP A 146 23.45 16.72 -7.51
CA ASP A 146 23.03 17.93 -6.81
C ASP A 146 22.01 17.67 -5.69
N LEU A 147 21.25 16.57 -5.77
CA LEU A 147 20.24 16.20 -4.76
C LEU A 147 20.88 15.73 -3.44
N VAL A 148 22.13 15.27 -3.49
CA VAL A 148 22.87 14.74 -2.32
C VAL A 148 24.07 15.61 -1.93
N ALA A 149 24.37 16.64 -2.71
CA ALA A 149 25.50 17.55 -2.48
C ALA A 149 25.17 18.67 -1.49
N LYS A 150 23.90 19.13 -1.43
CA LYS A 150 23.49 20.26 -0.60
C LYS A 150 22.76 19.78 0.65
N THR A 151 23.20 20.25 1.82
CA THR A 151 22.45 20.12 3.07
C THR A 151 21.60 21.37 3.26
N SER A 152 20.28 21.20 3.27
CA SER A 152 19.32 22.30 3.51
C SER A 152 18.92 22.32 4.97
N ASP A 153 19.41 23.30 5.74
CA ASP A 153 18.96 23.60 7.11
C ASP A 153 17.95 24.76 7.12
N GLU A 154 16.95 24.68 6.25
CA GLU A 154 15.83 25.62 6.20
C GLU A 154 15.00 25.56 7.50
N VAL A 155 14.72 26.73 8.08
CA VAL A 155 13.86 26.89 9.27
C VAL A 155 12.49 27.40 8.83
N ALA A 156 11.44 26.94 9.51
CA ALA A 156 10.08 27.41 9.24
C ALA A 156 9.93 28.88 9.64
N ASP A 157 9.22 29.68 8.83
CA ASP A 157 8.91 31.07 9.18
C ASP A 157 7.73 31.12 10.16
N PRO A 158 7.93 31.54 11.42
CA PRO A 158 6.85 31.65 12.41
C PRO A 158 6.00 32.90 12.24
N THR A 159 6.46 33.90 11.47
CA THR A 159 5.79 35.19 11.27
C THR A 159 4.83 35.20 10.08
N ARG A 160 4.80 34.12 9.30
CA ARG A 160 3.97 34.02 8.10
C ARG A 160 2.47 34.12 8.41
N ASP A 161 1.75 34.95 7.65
CA ASP A 161 0.29 34.98 7.67
C ASP A 161 -0.29 34.00 6.63
N ALA A 162 -0.75 32.85 7.11
CA ALA A 162 -1.41 31.84 6.28
C ALA A 162 -2.92 32.08 6.12
N ALA A 163 -3.53 33.05 6.83
CA ALA A 163 -4.98 33.18 6.93
C ALA A 163 -5.64 33.47 5.58
N LYS A 164 -5.06 34.36 4.77
CA LYS A 164 -5.56 34.67 3.42
C LYS A 164 -5.50 33.45 2.49
N CYS A 165 -4.40 32.70 2.56
CA CYS A 165 -4.19 31.47 1.80
C CYS A 165 -5.21 30.40 2.19
N LEU A 166 -5.40 30.16 3.50
CA LEU A 166 -6.33 29.14 3.99
C LEU A 166 -7.80 29.53 3.84
N LYS A 167 -8.13 30.82 3.65
CA LYS A 167 -9.50 31.24 3.32
C LYS A 167 -9.85 30.95 1.85
N ASN A 168 -8.90 31.15 0.93
CA ASN A 168 -9.07 30.93 -0.51
C ASN A 168 -8.03 29.94 -1.03
N VAL A 169 -8.25 28.65 -0.75
CA VAL A 169 -7.26 27.61 -1.01
C VAL A 169 -6.97 27.43 -2.49
N THR A 170 -5.67 27.35 -2.81
CA THR A 170 -5.16 26.96 -4.12
C THR A 170 -4.12 25.86 -3.96
N VAL A 171 -3.80 25.14 -5.04
CA VAL A 171 -2.76 24.10 -5.02
C VAL A 171 -1.43 24.66 -4.52
N ARG A 172 -1.01 25.83 -5.04
CA ARG A 172 0.23 26.49 -4.61
C ARG A 172 0.20 26.91 -3.14
N CYS A 173 -0.93 27.44 -2.67
CA CYS A 173 -1.12 27.81 -1.27
C CYS A 173 -0.96 26.59 -0.34
N LEU A 174 -1.66 25.49 -0.62
CA LEU A 174 -1.57 24.27 0.20
C LEU A 174 -0.17 23.65 0.17
N LEU A 175 0.49 23.61 -0.99
CA LEU A 175 1.87 23.11 -1.10
C LEU A 175 2.86 23.97 -0.33
N LYS A 176 2.71 25.30 -0.36
CA LYS A 176 3.54 26.22 0.41
C LYS A 176 3.37 25.99 1.92
N GLU A 177 2.13 25.93 2.40
CA GLU A 177 1.88 25.66 3.82
C GLU A 177 2.32 24.26 4.26
N ALA A 178 2.25 23.27 3.35
CA ALA A 178 2.78 21.94 3.61
C ALA A 178 4.30 21.96 3.80
N LEU A 179 5.04 22.66 2.93
CA LEU A 179 6.50 22.81 3.03
C LEU A 179 6.91 23.59 4.28
N GLU A 180 6.24 24.71 4.58
CA GLU A 180 6.52 25.48 5.80
C GLU A 180 6.26 24.66 7.06
N SER A 181 5.21 23.83 7.06
CA SER A 181 4.94 22.90 8.16
C SER A 181 6.00 21.80 8.24
N ALA A 182 6.51 21.30 7.10
CA ALA A 182 7.55 20.27 7.05
C ALA A 182 8.88 20.77 7.64
N LYS A 183 9.25 22.04 7.41
CA LYS A 183 10.42 22.68 8.03
C LYS A 183 10.36 22.68 9.56
N ALA A 184 9.15 22.81 10.12
CA ALA A 184 8.91 22.77 11.56
C ALA A 184 8.83 21.35 12.15
N VAL A 185 9.08 20.29 11.37
CA VAL A 185 9.12 18.91 11.88
C VAL A 185 10.50 18.61 12.45
N PHE A 186 10.54 18.44 13.77
CA PHE A 186 11.79 18.22 14.51
C PHE A 186 12.50 16.91 14.15
N LYS A 187 11.76 15.80 14.04
CA LYS A 187 12.34 14.48 13.75
C LYS A 187 12.64 14.35 12.25
N PRO A 188 13.90 14.17 11.83
CA PRO A 188 14.27 14.08 10.42
C PRO A 188 13.51 13.01 9.65
N GLU A 189 13.29 11.84 10.24
CA GLU A 189 12.60 10.71 9.59
C GLU A 189 11.14 11.05 9.29
N LEU A 190 10.49 11.80 10.19
CA LEU A 190 9.12 12.26 10.00
C LEU A 190 9.03 13.39 8.97
N ARG A 191 10.06 14.25 8.93
CA ARG A 191 10.17 15.32 7.93
C ARG A 191 10.39 14.77 6.53
N ASP A 192 11.34 13.85 6.37
CA ASP A 192 11.65 13.19 5.10
C ASP A 192 10.40 12.49 4.53
N TRP A 193 9.61 11.85 5.39
CA TRP A 193 8.31 11.30 5.00
C TRP A 193 7.36 12.39 4.48
N ALA A 194 7.14 13.47 5.25
CA ALA A 194 6.25 14.55 4.81
C ALA A 194 6.70 15.16 3.47
N LEU A 195 8.00 15.36 3.27
CA LEU A 195 8.56 15.84 2.00
C LEU A 195 8.28 14.88 0.84
N GLY A 196 8.37 13.56 1.08
CA GLY A 196 7.98 12.53 0.11
C GLY A 196 6.54 12.63 -0.38
N GLU A 197 5.60 12.98 0.50
CA GLU A 197 4.19 13.18 0.10
C GLU A 197 4.00 14.52 -0.65
N ILE A 198 4.73 15.56 -0.25
CA ILE A 198 4.65 16.89 -0.85
C ILE A 198 5.21 16.89 -2.28
N LEU A 199 6.36 16.26 -2.51
CA LEU A 199 6.96 16.20 -3.85
C LEU A 199 6.09 15.46 -4.86
N VAL A 200 5.33 14.44 -4.42
CA VAL A 200 4.35 13.75 -5.26
C VAL A 200 3.23 14.72 -5.67
N ALA A 201 2.74 15.53 -4.74
CA ALA A 201 1.73 16.53 -5.04
C ALA A 201 2.27 17.65 -5.96
N GLN A 202 3.52 18.10 -5.76
CA GLN A 202 4.20 19.04 -6.66
C GLN A 202 4.34 18.47 -8.07
N ALA A 203 4.84 17.24 -8.20
CA ALA A 203 5.01 16.56 -9.49
C ALA A 203 3.67 16.40 -10.22
N ARG A 204 2.59 16.04 -9.51
CA ARG A 204 1.23 15.99 -10.09
C ARG A 204 0.73 17.35 -10.56
N ALA A 205 1.12 18.44 -9.88
CA ALA A 205 0.79 19.80 -10.27
C ALA A 205 1.61 20.31 -11.48
N GLY A 206 2.51 19.49 -12.04
CA GLY A 206 3.44 19.89 -13.10
C GLY A 206 4.67 20.66 -12.60
N LEU A 207 4.84 20.79 -11.28
CA LEU A 207 5.93 21.50 -10.61
C LEU A 207 7.14 20.57 -10.44
N GLY A 208 7.64 20.03 -11.56
CA GLY A 208 8.71 19.02 -11.57
C GLY A 208 10.01 19.54 -10.97
N LYS A 209 10.37 20.80 -11.22
CA LYS A 209 11.58 21.41 -10.66
C LYS A 209 11.48 21.52 -9.13
N GLU A 210 10.35 22.03 -8.63
CA GLU A 210 10.10 22.16 -7.20
C GLU A 210 10.02 20.79 -6.51
N ALA A 211 9.50 19.76 -7.18
CA ALA A 211 9.51 18.39 -6.68
C ALA A 211 10.94 17.84 -6.52
N MET A 212 11.82 18.10 -7.49
CA MET A 212 13.24 17.72 -7.41
C MET A 212 13.98 18.50 -6.30
N GLU A 213 13.69 19.80 -6.14
CA GLU A 213 14.22 20.59 -5.03
C GLU A 213 13.78 20.02 -3.67
N THR A 214 12.51 19.63 -3.55
CA THR A 214 11.99 18.95 -2.35
C THR A 214 12.65 17.59 -2.13
N ALA A 215 12.93 16.82 -3.18
CA ALA A 215 13.69 15.58 -3.07
C ALA A 215 15.11 15.83 -2.53
N GLY A 216 15.76 16.93 -2.93
CA GLY A 216 17.07 17.33 -2.39
C GLY A 216 17.05 17.80 -0.92
N ARG A 217 15.87 18.03 -0.32
CA ARG A 217 15.72 18.33 1.11
C ARG A 217 15.68 17.07 1.99
N ILE A 218 15.51 15.89 1.38
CA ILE A 218 15.44 14.61 2.09
C ILE A 218 16.84 14.21 2.55
N ARG A 219 17.00 13.85 3.82
CA ARG A 219 18.31 13.50 4.39
C ARG A 219 18.74 12.07 4.09
N ASP A 220 17.81 11.13 4.07
CA ASP A 220 18.12 9.74 3.75
C ASP A 220 18.25 9.52 2.22
N PRO A 221 19.44 9.20 1.68
CA PRO A 221 19.64 9.02 0.25
C PRO A 221 18.82 7.86 -0.34
N ARG A 222 18.44 6.87 0.47
CA ARG A 222 17.57 5.77 0.04
C ARG A 222 16.17 6.28 -0.29
N LEU A 223 15.71 7.27 0.46
CA LEU A 223 14.41 7.92 0.22
C LEU A 223 14.45 8.86 -1.00
N ILE A 224 15.61 9.42 -1.35
CA ILE A 224 15.77 10.20 -2.60
C ILE A 224 15.55 9.30 -3.82
N VAL A 225 16.14 8.08 -3.84
CA VAL A 225 15.90 7.12 -4.95
C VAL A 225 14.41 6.78 -5.08
N ILE A 226 13.72 6.61 -3.95
CA ILE A 226 12.27 6.40 -3.91
C ILE A 226 11.52 7.65 -4.42
N ALA A 227 11.94 8.84 -4.01
CA ALA A 227 11.35 10.10 -4.46
C ALA A 227 11.45 10.30 -5.98
N LEU A 228 12.56 9.92 -6.61
CA LEU A 228 12.72 9.98 -8.07
C LEU A 228 11.67 9.10 -8.78
N ARG A 229 11.48 7.87 -8.31
CA ARG A 229 10.43 6.98 -8.82
C ARG A 229 9.05 7.60 -8.59
N ASP A 230 8.78 8.11 -7.39
CA ASP A 230 7.46 8.66 -7.05
C ASP A 230 7.15 9.94 -7.85
N ILE A 231 8.16 10.76 -8.19
CA ILE A 231 8.05 11.89 -9.13
C ILE A 231 7.71 11.38 -10.53
N ALA A 232 8.41 10.36 -11.01
CA ALA A 232 8.16 9.78 -12.33
C ALA A 232 6.72 9.24 -12.44
N GLU A 233 6.26 8.46 -11.45
CA GLU A 233 4.88 7.97 -11.38
C GLU A 233 3.86 9.12 -11.31
N ALA A 234 4.13 10.16 -10.53
CA ALA A 234 3.27 11.34 -10.40
C ALA A 234 3.14 12.12 -11.72
N GLN A 235 4.25 12.30 -12.44
CA GLN A 235 4.26 12.94 -13.76
C GLN A 235 3.52 12.10 -14.80
N ALA A 236 3.70 10.78 -14.79
CA ALA A 236 2.94 9.86 -15.65
C ALA A 236 1.43 9.96 -15.38
N ALA A 237 1.02 10.01 -14.10
CA ALA A 237 -0.39 10.15 -13.73
C ALA A 237 -1.01 11.45 -14.25
N SER A 238 -0.20 12.51 -14.30
CA SER A 238 -0.55 13.80 -14.91
C SER A 238 -0.34 13.84 -16.42
N GLY A 239 -0.16 12.71 -17.11
CA GLY A 239 0.01 12.62 -18.57
C GLY A 239 1.20 13.43 -19.08
N LEU A 240 2.30 13.44 -18.32
CA LEU A 240 3.58 14.05 -18.70
C LEU A 240 4.59 12.93 -19.00
N SER A 241 4.27 12.07 -19.98
CA SER A 241 5.01 10.82 -20.27
C SER A 241 6.50 11.04 -20.49
N ALA A 242 6.90 12.00 -21.33
CA ALA A 242 8.30 12.31 -21.58
C ALA A 242 9.05 12.70 -20.29
N LYS A 243 8.45 13.55 -19.44
CA LYS A 243 9.06 13.95 -18.16
C LYS A 243 9.17 12.77 -17.20
N ALA A 244 8.15 11.92 -17.15
CA ALA A 244 8.14 10.71 -16.33
C ALA A 244 9.27 9.75 -16.74
N LEU A 245 9.47 9.54 -18.03
CA LEU A 245 10.57 8.71 -18.55
C LEU A 245 11.93 9.31 -18.19
N SER A 246 12.13 10.62 -18.38
CA SER A 246 13.38 11.29 -17.96
C SER A 246 13.62 11.18 -16.45
N ALA A 247 12.58 11.28 -15.62
CA ALA A 247 12.70 11.10 -14.17
C ALA A 247 13.02 9.65 -13.78
N ALA A 248 12.56 8.65 -14.54
CA ALA A 248 12.92 7.25 -14.34
C ALA A 248 14.34 6.93 -14.84
N GLU A 249 14.79 7.56 -15.92
CA GLU A 249 16.13 7.36 -16.51
C GLU A 249 17.26 7.74 -15.56
N ILE A 250 17.05 8.76 -14.71
CA ILE A 250 18.05 9.21 -13.74
C ILE A 250 18.13 8.34 -12.47
N ILE A 251 17.29 7.30 -12.35
CA ILE A 251 17.34 6.35 -11.22
C ILE A 251 18.56 5.45 -11.39
N PRO A 252 19.57 5.50 -10.49
CA PRO A 252 20.84 4.80 -10.72
C PRO A 252 20.76 3.27 -10.61
N ASP A 253 19.85 2.75 -9.79
CA ASP A 253 19.65 1.31 -9.61
C ASP A 253 18.74 0.76 -10.71
N LEU A 254 19.28 -0.14 -11.55
CA LEU A 254 18.56 -0.70 -12.71
C LEU A 254 17.27 -1.42 -12.33
N LEU A 255 17.24 -2.10 -11.17
CA LEU A 255 16.04 -2.79 -10.72
C LEU A 255 14.96 -1.79 -10.30
N LYS A 256 15.34 -0.71 -9.60
CA LYS A 256 14.44 0.38 -9.23
C LYS A 256 13.97 1.16 -10.45
N GLN A 257 14.82 1.36 -11.44
CA GLN A 257 14.46 1.93 -12.73
C GLN A 257 13.44 1.05 -13.45
N ALA A 258 13.65 -0.27 -13.52
CA ALA A 258 12.68 -1.20 -14.10
C ALA A 258 11.35 -1.21 -13.34
N GLU A 259 11.37 -1.16 -12.00
CA GLU A 259 10.16 -1.01 -11.18
C GLU A 259 9.40 0.29 -11.51
N ALA A 260 10.12 1.40 -11.73
CA ALA A 260 9.56 2.70 -12.12
C ALA A 260 8.94 2.65 -13.52
N LEU A 261 9.65 2.13 -14.52
CA LEU A 261 9.15 1.99 -15.89
C LEU A 261 7.87 1.13 -15.94
N ALA A 262 7.85 0.01 -15.20
CA ALA A 262 6.65 -0.82 -15.10
C ALA A 262 5.47 -0.08 -14.46
N ALA A 263 5.71 0.79 -13.48
CA ALA A 263 4.67 1.61 -12.85
C ALA A 263 4.17 2.72 -13.78
N ILE A 264 5.06 3.40 -14.52
CA ILE A 264 4.72 4.42 -15.52
C ILE A 264 3.83 3.80 -16.61
N ALA A 265 4.24 2.66 -17.15
CA ALA A 265 3.50 1.97 -18.20
C ALA A 265 2.10 1.53 -17.76
N ASP A 266 1.95 1.01 -16.53
CA ASP A 266 0.62 0.72 -15.96
C ASP A 266 -0.26 1.96 -15.81
N ILE A 267 0.34 3.11 -15.47
CA ILE A 267 -0.38 4.38 -15.37
C ILE A 267 -0.83 4.85 -16.76
N GLN A 268 0.03 4.74 -17.78
CA GLN A 268 -0.29 5.07 -19.17
C GLN A 268 -1.44 4.20 -19.70
N ILE A 269 -1.42 2.88 -19.45
CA ILE A 269 -2.55 1.99 -19.79
C ILE A 269 -3.86 2.47 -19.15
N LYS A 270 -3.84 2.83 -17.86
CA LYS A 270 -5.05 3.33 -17.17
C LYS A 270 -5.57 4.64 -17.75
N ARG A 271 -4.67 5.47 -18.28
CA ARG A 271 -5.00 6.73 -18.95
C ARG A 271 -5.40 6.54 -20.41
N LYS A 272 -5.29 5.32 -20.94
CA LYS A 272 -5.47 4.95 -22.36
C LYS A 272 -4.41 5.56 -23.28
N ASP A 273 -3.24 5.93 -22.72
CA ASP A 273 -2.08 6.41 -23.45
C ASP A 273 -1.29 5.18 -24.00
N ASN A 274 -1.90 4.42 -24.93
CA ASN A 274 -1.45 3.07 -25.31
C ASN A 274 -0.09 3.03 -26.03
N ASP A 275 0.21 4.03 -26.87
CA ASP A 275 1.48 4.08 -27.59
C ASP A 275 2.64 4.38 -26.63
N ASP A 276 2.46 5.34 -25.73
CA ASP A 276 3.40 5.64 -24.64
C ASP A 276 3.63 4.41 -23.74
N ALA A 277 2.56 3.67 -23.42
CA ALA A 277 2.64 2.45 -22.63
C ALA A 277 3.46 1.36 -23.32
N ARG A 278 3.31 1.22 -24.65
CA ARG A 278 4.06 0.26 -25.45
C ARG A 278 5.54 0.62 -25.49
N GLU A 279 5.88 1.87 -25.76
CA GLU A 279 7.27 2.35 -25.74
C GLU A 279 7.91 2.13 -24.37
N THR A 280 7.20 2.47 -23.30
CA THR A 280 7.68 2.29 -21.93
C THR A 280 7.88 0.82 -21.58
N ALA A 281 7.00 -0.08 -22.05
CA ALA A 281 7.15 -1.52 -21.87
C ALA A 281 8.37 -2.08 -22.62
N GLU A 282 8.69 -1.54 -23.80
CA GLU A 282 9.89 -1.93 -24.55
C GLU A 282 11.17 -1.47 -23.87
N ARG A 283 11.20 -0.22 -23.38
CA ARG A 283 12.31 0.28 -22.53
C ARG A 283 12.48 -0.58 -21.28
N LEU A 284 11.38 -0.97 -20.63
CA LEU A 284 11.41 -1.89 -19.50
C LEU A 284 12.08 -3.22 -19.87
N LEU A 285 11.68 -3.86 -20.98
CA LEU A 285 12.28 -5.12 -21.42
C LEU A 285 13.79 -4.98 -21.68
N LEU A 286 14.22 -3.90 -22.33
CA LEU A 286 15.63 -3.58 -22.55
C LEU A 286 16.41 -3.40 -21.24
N THR A 287 15.81 -2.74 -20.24
CA THR A 287 16.42 -2.61 -18.90
C THR A 287 16.50 -3.97 -18.21
N LEU A 288 15.48 -4.82 -18.33
CA LEU A 288 15.46 -6.15 -17.73
C LEU A 288 16.53 -7.09 -18.31
N ASP A 289 16.98 -6.89 -19.54
CA ASP A 289 18.08 -7.68 -20.12
C ASP A 289 19.44 -7.39 -19.51
N LYS A 290 19.60 -6.23 -18.89
CA LYS A 290 20.81 -5.83 -18.15
C LYS A 290 20.79 -6.28 -16.68
N ILE A 291 19.67 -6.82 -16.21
CA ILE A 291 19.51 -7.30 -14.83
C ILE A 291 19.74 -8.80 -14.80
N GLU A 292 20.53 -9.26 -13.83
CA GLU A 292 20.77 -10.68 -13.59
C GLU A 292 19.46 -11.46 -13.34
N LYS A 293 19.57 -12.79 -13.39
CA LYS A 293 18.44 -13.70 -13.16
C LYS A 293 17.88 -13.51 -11.76
N GLY A 294 16.56 -13.56 -11.65
CA GLY A 294 15.87 -13.53 -10.36
C GLY A 294 14.36 -13.46 -10.51
N LEU A 295 13.64 -13.81 -9.44
CA LEU A 295 12.18 -13.79 -9.40
C LEU A 295 11.60 -12.42 -9.77
N THR A 296 12.25 -11.34 -9.34
CA THR A 296 11.80 -9.97 -9.67
C THR A 296 11.88 -9.70 -11.17
N ARG A 297 12.90 -10.21 -11.87
CA ARG A 297 13.02 -10.08 -13.33
C ARG A 297 11.86 -10.79 -14.04
N ILE A 298 11.47 -11.97 -13.58
CA ILE A 298 10.33 -12.74 -14.12
C ILE A 298 9.01 -12.01 -13.86
N SER A 299 8.82 -11.50 -12.64
CA SER A 299 7.65 -10.71 -12.27
C SER A 299 7.50 -9.45 -13.14
N LEU A 300 8.59 -8.73 -13.37
CA LEU A 300 8.57 -7.53 -14.23
C LEU A 300 8.41 -7.89 -15.73
N LYS A 301 9.02 -8.98 -16.21
CA LYS A 301 8.87 -9.45 -17.60
C LYS A 301 7.44 -9.89 -17.91
N THR A 302 6.81 -10.63 -17.01
CA THR A 302 5.38 -11.02 -17.14
C THR A 302 4.46 -9.81 -17.07
N ARG A 303 4.74 -8.83 -16.19
CA ARG A 303 4.00 -7.55 -16.16
C ARG A 303 4.16 -6.75 -17.45
N ALA A 304 5.36 -6.69 -18.04
CA ALA A 304 5.59 -6.06 -19.34
C ALA A 304 4.75 -6.72 -20.45
N ALA A 305 4.64 -8.05 -20.44
CA ALA A 305 3.77 -8.78 -21.38
C ALA A 305 2.30 -8.38 -21.23
N VAL A 306 1.78 -8.29 -19.99
CA VAL A 306 0.40 -7.82 -19.74
C VAL A 306 0.19 -6.41 -20.30
N ILE A 307 1.14 -5.50 -20.10
CA ILE A 307 1.07 -4.12 -20.61
C ILE A 307 1.08 -4.11 -22.15
N LEU A 308 1.93 -4.92 -22.78
CA LEU A 308 1.97 -5.06 -24.23
C LEU A 308 0.64 -5.58 -24.79
N ALA A 309 0.04 -6.60 -24.16
CA ALA A 309 -1.27 -7.10 -24.57
C ALA A 309 -2.34 -6.01 -24.47
N ARG A 310 -2.38 -5.28 -23.34
CA ARG A 310 -3.36 -4.20 -23.09
C ARG A 310 -3.19 -2.99 -24.00
N SER A 311 -1.97 -2.74 -24.48
CA SER A 311 -1.68 -1.70 -25.48
C SER A 311 -1.86 -2.19 -26.91
N GLY A 312 -2.41 -3.39 -27.14
CA GLY A 312 -2.76 -3.91 -28.47
C GLY A 312 -1.69 -4.81 -29.12
N ASN A 313 -0.60 -5.13 -28.43
CA ASN A 313 0.45 -6.05 -28.93
C ASN A 313 0.33 -7.44 -28.28
N GLY A 314 -0.79 -8.11 -28.54
CA GLY A 314 -1.08 -9.48 -28.08
C GLY A 314 -0.04 -10.54 -28.52
N PRO A 315 0.40 -10.57 -29.80
CA PRO A 315 1.36 -11.58 -30.27
C PRO A 315 2.70 -11.54 -29.54
N LYS A 316 3.27 -10.33 -29.33
CA LYS A 316 4.53 -10.16 -28.59
C LYS A 316 4.36 -10.55 -27.13
N ALA A 317 3.24 -10.17 -26.51
CA ALA A 317 2.91 -10.58 -25.13
C ALA A 317 2.84 -12.10 -24.98
N ALA A 318 2.13 -12.79 -25.87
CA ALA A 318 2.02 -14.25 -25.86
C ALA A 318 3.38 -14.94 -26.06
N GLY A 319 4.23 -14.42 -26.95
CA GLY A 319 5.61 -14.91 -27.13
C GLY A 319 6.42 -14.79 -25.84
N ILE A 320 6.41 -13.61 -25.21
CA ILE A 320 7.12 -13.36 -23.94
C ILE A 320 6.64 -14.31 -22.83
N LEU A 321 5.33 -14.53 -22.69
CA LEU A 321 4.78 -15.41 -21.67
C LEU A 321 5.18 -16.88 -21.90
N ARG A 322 5.12 -17.35 -23.14
CA ARG A 322 5.53 -18.72 -23.51
C ARG A 322 7.01 -18.98 -23.21
N GLU A 323 7.88 -18.06 -23.62
CA GLU A 323 9.32 -18.15 -23.32
C GLU A 323 9.59 -18.12 -21.82
N THR A 324 8.88 -17.25 -21.09
CA THR A 324 9.05 -17.12 -19.65
C THR A 324 8.56 -18.36 -18.91
N GLU A 325 7.43 -18.94 -19.31
CA GLU A 325 6.93 -20.20 -18.78
C GLU A 325 7.95 -21.34 -18.98
N ALA A 326 8.44 -21.52 -20.21
CA ALA A 326 9.44 -22.53 -20.54
C ALA A 326 10.73 -22.34 -19.72
N TYR A 327 11.19 -21.10 -19.57
CA TYR A 327 12.33 -20.76 -18.74
C TYR A 327 12.11 -21.14 -17.27
N VAL A 328 10.96 -20.79 -16.69
CA VAL A 328 10.63 -21.09 -15.29
C VAL A 328 10.59 -22.60 -15.06
N ARG A 329 9.89 -23.34 -15.93
CA ARG A 329 9.77 -24.81 -15.83
C ARG A 329 11.12 -25.52 -15.91
N LYS A 330 12.05 -25.00 -16.73
CA LYS A 330 13.37 -25.60 -16.94
C LYS A 330 14.39 -25.22 -15.86
N ASN A 331 14.37 -23.98 -15.37
CA ASN A 331 15.51 -23.41 -14.62
C ASN A 331 15.21 -23.07 -13.15
N ILE A 332 13.96 -23.16 -12.70
CA ILE A 332 13.58 -22.80 -11.33
C ILE A 332 12.95 -24.00 -10.64
N ALA A 333 13.37 -24.25 -9.40
CA ALA A 333 12.91 -25.38 -8.60
C ALA A 333 12.37 -24.92 -7.23
N GLY A 334 11.66 -25.81 -6.55
CA GLY A 334 11.14 -25.59 -5.20
C GLY A 334 10.18 -24.41 -5.10
N LYS A 335 10.18 -23.73 -3.95
CA LYS A 335 9.25 -22.63 -3.62
C LYS A 335 9.34 -21.45 -4.59
N ASP A 336 10.52 -21.19 -5.13
CA ASP A 336 10.73 -20.12 -6.11
C ASP A 336 10.01 -20.42 -7.43
N ARG A 337 9.83 -21.70 -7.78
CA ARG A 337 9.06 -22.12 -8.96
C ARG A 337 7.58 -21.77 -8.80
N ASP A 338 6.99 -22.05 -7.65
CA ASP A 338 5.58 -21.70 -7.36
C ASP A 338 5.34 -20.19 -7.49
N VAL A 339 6.24 -19.38 -6.92
CA VAL A 339 6.16 -17.92 -7.02
C VAL A 339 6.27 -17.45 -8.47
N ALA A 340 7.19 -18.03 -9.25
CA ALA A 340 7.40 -17.68 -10.65
C ALA A 340 6.21 -18.12 -11.53
N LEU A 341 5.70 -19.35 -11.37
CA LEU A 341 4.54 -19.86 -12.10
C LEU A 341 3.28 -19.07 -11.76
N ARG A 342 3.10 -18.63 -10.51
CA ARG A 342 2.03 -17.70 -10.15
C ARG A 342 2.08 -16.42 -10.98
N HIS A 343 3.25 -15.82 -11.17
CA HIS A 343 3.38 -14.60 -11.99
C HIS A 343 3.01 -14.86 -13.45
N VAL A 344 3.44 -16.00 -14.01
CA VAL A 344 3.10 -16.41 -15.38
C VAL A 344 1.60 -16.68 -15.52
N ALA A 345 1.02 -17.52 -14.66
CA ALA A 345 -0.41 -17.85 -14.66
C ALA A 345 -1.29 -16.61 -14.50
N LYS A 346 -0.93 -15.71 -13.57
CA LYS A 346 -1.64 -14.43 -13.42
C LYS A 346 -1.60 -13.61 -14.70
N ALA A 347 -0.44 -13.50 -15.34
CA ALA A 347 -0.30 -12.75 -16.59
C ALA A 347 -1.10 -13.39 -17.73
N LEU A 348 -1.08 -14.72 -17.87
CA LEU A 348 -1.91 -15.46 -18.83
C LEU A 348 -3.40 -15.14 -18.62
N ALA A 349 -3.90 -15.20 -17.38
CA ALA A 349 -5.28 -14.87 -17.05
C ALA A 349 -5.64 -13.40 -17.36
N GLU A 350 -4.69 -12.47 -17.21
CA GLU A 350 -4.89 -11.06 -17.56
C GLU A 350 -4.80 -10.77 -19.06
N THR A 351 -4.28 -11.71 -19.85
CA THR A 351 -4.16 -11.64 -21.33
C THR A 351 -5.12 -12.60 -22.05
N GLU A 352 -6.24 -12.94 -21.42
CA GLU A 352 -7.32 -13.77 -21.98
C GLU A 352 -6.92 -15.23 -22.32
N GLN A 353 -5.77 -15.70 -21.82
CA GLN A 353 -5.30 -17.09 -21.95
C GLN A 353 -5.70 -17.92 -20.73
N LEU A 354 -7.00 -17.92 -20.38
CA LEU A 354 -7.49 -18.47 -19.12
C LEU A 354 -7.25 -19.99 -18.99
N ALA A 355 -7.47 -20.75 -20.05
CA ALA A 355 -7.23 -22.20 -20.03
C ALA A 355 -5.78 -22.53 -19.69
N GLN A 356 -4.82 -21.87 -20.36
CA GLN A 356 -3.40 -22.04 -20.07
C GLN A 356 -3.04 -21.52 -18.66
N ALA A 357 -3.66 -20.43 -18.20
CA ALA A 357 -3.46 -19.92 -16.85
C ALA A 357 -3.82 -20.96 -15.79
N LEU A 358 -4.95 -21.65 -15.94
CA LEU A 358 -5.40 -22.71 -15.02
C LEU A 358 -4.51 -23.95 -15.12
N THR A 359 -4.01 -24.30 -16.30
CA THR A 359 -3.02 -25.38 -16.47
C THR A 359 -1.69 -25.06 -15.79
N VAL A 360 -1.17 -23.82 -15.93
CA VAL A 360 0.04 -23.41 -15.21
C VAL A 360 -0.22 -23.42 -13.70
N LEU A 361 -1.43 -23.06 -13.28
CA LEU A 361 -1.81 -23.02 -11.88
C LEU A 361 -1.92 -24.42 -11.24
N SER A 362 -2.25 -25.48 -12.00
CA SER A 362 -2.31 -26.85 -11.45
C SER A 362 -0.95 -27.33 -10.94
N ASP A 363 0.14 -26.76 -11.45
CA ASP A 363 1.51 -27.06 -11.02
C ASP A 363 1.97 -26.22 -9.81
N VAL A 364 1.16 -25.25 -9.36
CA VAL A 364 1.43 -24.45 -8.15
C VAL A 364 0.82 -25.14 -6.95
N THR A 365 1.67 -25.51 -5.99
CA THR A 365 1.31 -26.31 -4.83
C THR A 365 0.81 -25.46 -3.67
N GLU A 366 1.37 -24.27 -3.46
CA GLU A 366 1.03 -23.42 -2.31
C GLU A 366 -0.23 -22.57 -2.57
N ASP A 367 -1.27 -22.72 -1.74
CA ASP A 367 -2.56 -22.01 -1.88
C ASP A 367 -2.46 -20.49 -1.80
N SER A 368 -1.48 -20.00 -1.04
CA SER A 368 -1.16 -18.57 -0.97
C SER A 368 -0.75 -18.01 -2.34
N ASN A 369 -0.09 -18.84 -3.17
CA ASN A 369 0.31 -18.51 -4.53
C ASN A 369 -0.80 -18.77 -5.55
N ARG A 370 -1.74 -19.67 -5.26
CA ARG A 370 -2.89 -19.96 -6.13
C ARG A 370 -3.96 -18.86 -6.08
N THR A 371 -4.22 -18.35 -4.87
CA THR A 371 -5.29 -17.38 -4.57
C THR A 371 -5.35 -16.17 -5.54
N PRO A 372 -4.24 -15.48 -5.85
CA PRO A 372 -4.25 -14.35 -6.80
C PRO A 372 -4.79 -14.68 -8.18
N VAL A 373 -4.45 -15.87 -8.69
CA VAL A 373 -4.82 -16.32 -10.04
C VAL A 373 -6.28 -16.73 -10.06
N LEU A 374 -6.75 -17.45 -9.03
CA LEU A 374 -8.16 -17.84 -8.87
C LEU A 374 -9.08 -16.61 -8.77
N ILE A 375 -8.69 -15.56 -8.06
CA ILE A 375 -9.46 -14.30 -8.00
C ILE A 375 -9.61 -13.70 -9.41
N THR A 376 -8.51 -13.59 -10.17
CA THR A 376 -8.54 -13.06 -11.53
C THR A 376 -9.40 -13.95 -12.44
N ALA A 377 -9.20 -15.27 -12.39
CA ALA A 377 -9.92 -16.26 -13.19
C ALA A 377 -11.43 -16.20 -12.93
N ALA A 378 -11.87 -16.27 -11.67
CA ALA A 378 -13.28 -16.20 -11.30
C ALA A 378 -13.93 -14.88 -11.74
N THR A 379 -13.21 -13.76 -11.62
CA THR A 379 -13.71 -12.45 -12.06
C THR A 379 -13.88 -12.40 -13.59
N GLN A 380 -12.94 -12.97 -14.34
CA GLN A 380 -13.02 -13.01 -15.81
C GLN A 380 -14.12 -13.95 -16.29
N GLN A 381 -14.28 -15.12 -15.68
CA GLN A 381 -15.37 -16.06 -15.98
C GLN A 381 -16.73 -15.41 -15.75
N ALA A 382 -16.91 -14.73 -14.61
CA ALA A 382 -18.15 -14.02 -14.32
C ALA A 382 -18.46 -12.93 -15.37
N ARG A 383 -17.45 -12.16 -15.79
CA ARG A 383 -17.62 -11.13 -16.84
C ARG A 383 -17.92 -11.71 -18.22
N ALA A 384 -17.42 -12.91 -18.50
CA ALA A 384 -17.73 -13.65 -19.72
C ALA A 384 -19.13 -14.29 -19.70
N GLY A 385 -19.86 -14.18 -18.59
CA GLY A 385 -21.19 -14.80 -18.39
C GLY A 385 -21.13 -16.26 -17.90
N ASP A 386 -19.94 -16.83 -17.72
CA ASP A 386 -19.76 -18.19 -17.17
C ASP A 386 -19.75 -18.14 -15.64
N VAL A 387 -20.91 -17.86 -15.07
CA VAL A 387 -21.11 -17.74 -13.62
C VAL A 387 -20.85 -19.07 -12.92
N ALA A 388 -21.22 -20.20 -13.52
CA ALA A 388 -21.00 -21.52 -12.95
C ALA A 388 -19.51 -21.81 -12.76
N ALA A 389 -18.68 -21.56 -13.78
CA ALA A 389 -17.24 -21.71 -13.66
C ALA A 389 -16.63 -20.70 -12.69
N ALA A 390 -17.17 -19.46 -12.64
CA ALA A 390 -16.72 -18.44 -11.71
C ALA A 390 -16.93 -18.86 -10.24
N LEU A 391 -18.10 -19.41 -9.91
CA LEU A 391 -18.43 -19.90 -8.57
C LEU A 391 -17.56 -21.12 -8.21
N ALA A 392 -17.39 -22.08 -9.12
CA ALA A 392 -16.50 -23.23 -8.91
C ALA A 392 -15.04 -22.79 -8.69
N THR A 393 -14.57 -21.79 -9.42
CA THR A 393 -13.22 -21.22 -9.24
C THR A 393 -13.11 -20.48 -7.90
N ALA A 394 -14.15 -19.76 -7.48
CA ALA A 394 -14.20 -19.09 -6.18
C ALA A 394 -14.18 -20.08 -5.01
N ASP A 395 -14.80 -21.25 -5.14
CA ASP A 395 -14.81 -22.29 -4.12
C ASP A 395 -13.42 -22.87 -3.83
N ASN A 396 -12.56 -22.92 -4.85
CA ASN A 396 -11.16 -23.31 -4.74
C ASN A 396 -10.26 -22.28 -4.02
N ILE A 397 -10.80 -21.12 -3.62
CA ILE A 397 -10.06 -20.13 -2.84
C ILE A 397 -10.13 -20.51 -1.36
N GLU A 398 -9.05 -21.12 -0.84
CA GLU A 398 -8.97 -21.56 0.56
C GLU A 398 -9.13 -20.43 1.57
N ALA A 399 -8.50 -19.28 1.28
CA ALA A 399 -8.53 -18.12 2.15
C ALA A 399 -9.91 -17.48 2.13
N VAL A 400 -10.77 -17.87 3.07
CA VAL A 400 -12.19 -17.51 3.18
C VAL A 400 -12.46 -16.00 3.02
N ARG A 401 -11.58 -15.13 3.54
CA ARG A 401 -11.70 -13.68 3.39
C ARG A 401 -11.68 -13.22 1.93
N PHE A 402 -10.89 -13.87 1.08
CA PHE A 402 -10.82 -13.55 -0.34
C PHE A 402 -12.00 -14.18 -1.09
N ARG A 403 -12.38 -15.40 -0.74
CA ARG A 403 -13.59 -16.05 -1.28
C ARG A 403 -14.84 -15.19 -1.06
N ALA A 404 -15.05 -14.66 0.16
CA ALA A 404 -16.17 -13.76 0.45
C ALA A 404 -16.20 -12.52 -0.45
N VAL A 405 -15.03 -11.92 -0.69
CA VAL A 405 -14.90 -10.73 -1.55
C VAL A 405 -15.18 -11.07 -3.02
N VAL A 406 -14.68 -12.22 -3.51
CA VAL A 406 -14.92 -12.68 -4.88
C VAL A 406 -16.39 -13.00 -5.11
N LEU A 407 -17.05 -13.69 -4.16
CA LEU A 407 -18.49 -13.96 -4.24
C LEU A 407 -19.30 -12.65 -4.33
N GLY A 408 -18.96 -11.64 -3.52
CA GLY A 408 -19.60 -10.32 -3.64
C GLY A 408 -19.38 -9.65 -5.01
N GLN A 409 -18.24 -9.89 -5.66
CA GLN A 409 -17.99 -9.38 -7.02
C GLN A 409 -18.78 -10.16 -8.08
N ILE A 410 -18.87 -11.49 -7.95
CA ILE A 410 -19.69 -12.33 -8.85
C ILE A 410 -21.16 -11.92 -8.76
N ALA A 411 -21.67 -11.72 -7.54
CA ALA A 411 -23.04 -11.24 -7.32
C ALA A 411 -23.32 -9.90 -8.02
N LEU A 412 -22.39 -8.96 -7.95
CA LEU A 412 -22.52 -7.70 -8.67
C LEU A 412 -22.59 -7.91 -10.19
N THR A 413 -21.73 -8.77 -10.74
CA THR A 413 -21.74 -9.08 -12.17
C THR A 413 -23.04 -9.78 -12.61
N GLN A 414 -23.57 -10.69 -11.79
CA GLN A 414 -24.88 -11.33 -12.04
C GLN A 414 -26.00 -10.29 -12.07
N ALA A 415 -26.02 -9.34 -11.14
CA ALA A 415 -27.01 -8.27 -11.11
C ALA A 415 -26.89 -7.34 -12.33
N GLU A 416 -25.67 -7.03 -12.78
CA GLU A 416 -25.41 -6.27 -14.02
C GLU A 416 -25.94 -7.01 -15.26
N ALA A 417 -25.97 -8.35 -15.24
CA ALA A 417 -26.56 -9.19 -16.29
C ALA A 417 -28.09 -9.36 -16.17
N GLY A 418 -28.73 -8.77 -15.15
CA GLY A 418 -30.17 -8.88 -14.90
C GLY A 418 -30.59 -10.10 -14.08
N GLU A 419 -29.63 -10.87 -13.52
CA GLU A 419 -29.90 -12.07 -12.73
C GLU A 419 -30.01 -11.73 -11.21
N GLU A 420 -30.97 -10.87 -10.82
CA GLU A 420 -31.08 -10.38 -9.43
C GLU A 420 -31.22 -11.51 -8.40
N ALA A 421 -32.09 -12.50 -8.67
CA ALA A 421 -32.29 -13.63 -7.77
C ALA A 421 -31.00 -14.43 -7.53
N ALA A 422 -30.22 -14.68 -8.59
CA ALA A 422 -28.95 -15.38 -8.50
C ALA A 422 -27.89 -14.55 -7.75
N ALA A 423 -27.83 -13.24 -8.03
CA ALA A 423 -26.98 -12.30 -7.32
C ALA A 423 -27.24 -12.31 -5.80
N ASN A 424 -28.52 -12.32 -5.40
CA ASN A 424 -28.91 -12.38 -3.99
C ASN A 424 -28.46 -13.69 -3.32
N ILE A 425 -28.59 -14.83 -3.99
CA ILE A 425 -28.08 -16.12 -3.49
C ILE A 425 -26.57 -16.05 -3.28
N THR A 426 -25.83 -15.52 -4.25
CA THR A 426 -24.37 -15.38 -4.16
C THR A 426 -23.95 -14.38 -3.06
N LEU A 427 -24.74 -13.33 -2.79
CA LEU A 427 -24.53 -12.45 -1.63
C LEU A 427 -24.71 -13.20 -0.30
N GLU A 428 -25.70 -14.08 -0.17
CA GLU A 428 -25.85 -14.90 1.05
C GLU A 428 -24.65 -15.84 1.24
N MET A 429 -24.13 -16.44 0.16
CA MET A 429 -22.90 -17.23 0.21
C MET A 429 -21.71 -16.38 0.68
N ALA A 430 -21.60 -15.14 0.21
CA ALA A 430 -20.56 -14.20 0.63
C ALA A 430 -20.67 -13.88 2.13
N LEU A 431 -21.88 -13.60 2.63
CA LEU A 431 -22.13 -13.34 4.05
C LEU A 431 -21.84 -14.57 4.92
N ALA A 432 -22.24 -15.78 4.47
CA ALA A 432 -21.92 -17.02 5.16
C ALA A 432 -20.40 -17.27 5.22
N ALA A 433 -19.66 -16.88 4.17
CA ALA A 433 -18.20 -16.91 4.20
C ALA A 433 -17.62 -15.87 5.18
N VAL A 434 -18.20 -14.67 5.27
CA VAL A 434 -17.80 -13.64 6.25
C VAL A 434 -17.89 -14.15 7.69
N GLU A 435 -18.95 -14.87 8.05
CA GLU A 435 -19.10 -15.40 9.42
C GLU A 435 -18.02 -16.42 9.81
N LYS A 436 -17.40 -17.08 8.83
CA LYS A 436 -16.31 -18.04 9.06
C LYS A 436 -14.94 -17.37 9.27
N ILE A 437 -14.84 -16.04 9.13
CA ILE A 437 -13.56 -15.31 9.27
C ILE A 437 -13.26 -15.01 10.74
N LYS A 438 -12.21 -15.64 11.26
CA LYS A 438 -11.79 -15.49 12.68
C LYS A 438 -11.08 -14.18 13.00
N LEU A 439 -10.28 -13.63 12.07
CA LEU A 439 -9.46 -12.44 12.32
C LEU A 439 -10.33 -11.16 12.25
N PRO A 440 -10.44 -10.35 13.32
CA PRO A 440 -11.38 -9.22 13.37
C PRO A 440 -11.24 -8.21 12.23
N TYR A 441 -10.01 -7.77 11.93
CA TYR A 441 -9.78 -6.84 10.83
C TYR A 441 -10.08 -7.45 9.47
N ALA A 442 -9.72 -8.72 9.24
CA ALA A 442 -10.02 -9.40 7.99
C ALA A 442 -11.53 -9.58 7.79
N ARG A 443 -12.28 -9.84 8.87
CA ARG A 443 -13.74 -9.88 8.87
C ARG A 443 -14.32 -8.50 8.54
N SER A 444 -13.89 -7.45 9.24
CA SER A 444 -14.29 -6.06 8.97
C SER A 444 -14.04 -5.65 7.51
N TYR A 445 -12.89 -6.02 6.95
CA TYR A 445 -12.56 -5.81 5.55
C TYR A 445 -13.51 -6.55 4.60
N ALA A 446 -13.77 -7.83 4.84
CA ALA A 446 -14.70 -8.61 4.02
C ALA A 446 -16.14 -8.05 4.10
N VAL A 447 -16.61 -7.71 5.31
CA VAL A 447 -17.91 -7.03 5.55
C VAL A 447 -18.00 -5.75 4.72
N SER A 448 -16.96 -4.91 4.74
CA SER A 448 -16.90 -3.68 3.95
C SER A 448 -17.07 -3.94 2.45
N ARG A 449 -16.29 -4.88 1.89
CA ARG A 449 -16.35 -5.21 0.46
C ARG A 449 -17.70 -5.78 0.05
N VAL A 450 -18.23 -6.73 0.84
CA VAL A 450 -19.55 -7.34 0.57
C VAL A 450 -20.67 -6.30 0.68
N SER A 451 -20.60 -5.37 1.65
CA SER A 451 -21.61 -4.31 1.79
C SER A 451 -21.61 -3.35 0.58
N VAL A 452 -20.43 -3.00 0.05
CA VAL A 452 -20.34 -2.18 -1.17
C VAL A 452 -20.85 -2.94 -2.39
N SER A 453 -20.51 -4.22 -2.54
CA SER A 453 -21.07 -5.07 -3.60
C SER A 453 -22.60 -5.16 -3.51
N MET A 454 -23.14 -5.32 -2.31
CA MET A 454 -24.59 -5.36 -2.07
C MET A 454 -25.27 -4.04 -2.45
N ALA A 455 -24.69 -2.90 -2.09
CA ALA A 455 -25.19 -1.61 -2.56
C ALA A 455 -25.12 -1.47 -4.09
N GLY A 456 -24.08 -2.04 -4.72
CA GLY A 456 -23.99 -2.13 -6.19
C GLY A 456 -25.10 -2.99 -6.81
N VAL A 457 -25.43 -4.14 -6.20
CA VAL A 457 -26.56 -5.00 -6.63
C VAL A 457 -27.89 -4.25 -6.50
N GLY A 458 -28.06 -3.44 -5.45
CA GLY A 458 -29.24 -2.59 -5.25
C GLY A 458 -29.52 -1.57 -6.36
N LYS A 459 -28.58 -1.38 -7.31
CA LYS A 459 -28.75 -0.52 -8.49
C LYS A 459 -29.54 -1.19 -9.62
N PHE A 460 -29.63 -2.52 -9.62
CA PHE A 460 -30.27 -3.30 -10.68
C PHE A 460 -31.49 -4.05 -10.12
N PRO A 461 -32.48 -3.35 -9.52
CA PRO A 461 -33.60 -4.03 -8.92
C PRO A 461 -34.64 -4.44 -9.97
N GLU A 462 -35.28 -5.58 -9.75
CA GLU A 462 -36.56 -5.97 -10.35
C GLU A 462 -37.68 -5.02 -9.89
N SER A 463 -37.61 -4.50 -8.66
CA SER A 463 -38.54 -3.50 -8.13
C SER A 463 -37.91 -2.54 -7.12
N TRP A 464 -38.42 -1.32 -7.04
CA TRP A 464 -37.88 -0.29 -6.14
C TRP A 464 -37.90 -0.69 -4.65
N ASP A 465 -38.89 -1.47 -4.23
CA ASP A 465 -38.96 -1.97 -2.85
C ASP A 465 -37.84 -2.98 -2.53
N LYS A 466 -37.47 -3.83 -3.50
CA LYS A 466 -36.31 -4.73 -3.37
C LYS A 466 -35.02 -3.92 -3.29
N ALA A 467 -34.87 -2.89 -4.11
CA ALA A 467 -33.71 -1.98 -4.07
C ALA A 467 -33.48 -1.41 -2.67
N LYS A 468 -34.54 -0.85 -2.07
CA LYS A 468 -34.50 -0.30 -0.70
C LYS A 468 -34.17 -1.36 0.34
N ALA A 469 -34.69 -2.58 0.20
CA ALA A 469 -34.38 -3.69 1.11
C ALA A 469 -32.89 -4.07 1.03
N ILE A 470 -32.32 -4.13 -0.18
CA ILE A 470 -30.90 -4.41 -0.41
C ILE A 470 -30.02 -3.30 0.17
N PHE A 471 -30.33 -2.02 -0.06
CA PHE A 471 -29.58 -0.90 0.51
C PHE A 471 -29.64 -0.88 2.04
N ARG A 472 -30.80 -1.16 2.63
CA ARG A 472 -30.96 -1.29 4.08
C ARG A 472 -30.09 -2.42 4.63
N LYS A 473 -30.10 -3.59 3.99
CA LYS A 473 -29.25 -4.73 4.37
C LYS A 473 -27.76 -4.40 4.23
N ALA A 474 -27.37 -3.68 3.18
CA ALA A 474 -25.99 -3.24 2.98
C ALA A 474 -25.54 -2.30 4.11
N ARG A 475 -26.39 -1.35 4.49
CA ARG A 475 -26.14 -0.42 5.60
C ARG A 475 -26.04 -1.15 6.94
N GLU A 476 -26.98 -2.04 7.25
CA GLU A 476 -26.97 -2.84 8.48
C GLU A 476 -25.70 -3.72 8.55
N THR A 477 -25.31 -4.31 7.43
CA THR A 477 -24.08 -5.10 7.32
C THR A 477 -22.85 -4.23 7.56
N ALA A 478 -22.79 -3.02 6.97
CA ALA A 478 -21.69 -2.08 7.17
C ALA A 478 -21.55 -1.59 8.62
N LEU A 479 -22.64 -1.55 9.40
CA LEU A 479 -22.58 -1.19 10.82
C LEU A 479 -21.85 -2.24 11.68
N ARG A 480 -21.69 -3.48 11.18
CA ARG A 480 -20.96 -4.57 11.85
C ARG A 480 -19.43 -4.44 11.73
N ILE A 481 -18.93 -3.42 11.05
CA ILE A 481 -17.50 -3.15 10.88
C ILE A 481 -16.96 -2.52 12.15
N ASP A 482 -15.93 -3.13 12.75
CA ASP A 482 -15.32 -2.64 14.00
C ASP A 482 -14.41 -1.42 13.76
N ASP A 483 -13.67 -1.39 12.65
CA ASP A 483 -12.77 -0.30 12.31
C ASP A 483 -13.54 0.97 11.90
N ASN A 484 -13.44 2.03 12.71
CA ASN A 484 -14.20 3.27 12.51
C ASN A 484 -13.95 3.91 11.13
N ARG A 485 -12.72 3.89 10.63
CA ARG A 485 -12.37 4.48 9.33
C ARG A 485 -13.01 3.67 8.20
N LEU A 486 -12.88 2.36 8.25
CA LEU A 486 -13.46 1.45 7.26
C LEU A 486 -15.00 1.52 7.29
N ARG A 487 -15.61 1.59 8.48
CA ARG A 487 -17.05 1.76 8.66
C ARG A 487 -17.53 3.07 8.04
N ALA A 488 -16.88 4.19 8.36
CA ALA A 488 -17.20 5.50 7.79
C ALA A 488 -17.10 5.49 6.26
N HIS A 489 -16.00 4.97 5.71
CA HIS A 489 -15.79 4.90 4.27
C HIS A 489 -16.84 4.02 3.56
N THR A 490 -17.19 2.87 4.16
CA THR A 490 -18.23 1.97 3.63
C THR A 490 -19.60 2.65 3.61
N LEU A 491 -19.99 3.32 4.69
CA LEU A 491 -21.27 4.02 4.77
C LEU A 491 -21.34 5.20 3.77
N TRP A 492 -20.25 5.96 3.61
CA TRP A 492 -20.18 7.00 2.57
C TRP A 492 -20.33 6.42 1.16
N ALA A 493 -19.71 5.27 0.88
CA ALA A 493 -19.84 4.59 -0.41
C ALA A 493 -21.28 4.11 -0.66
N ILE A 494 -21.93 3.49 0.32
CA ILE A 494 -23.33 3.06 0.22
C ILE A 494 -24.25 4.26 -0.02
N ALA A 495 -24.06 5.35 0.74
CA ALA A 495 -24.86 6.56 0.56
C ALA A 495 -24.68 7.20 -0.82
N ALA A 496 -23.48 7.14 -1.39
CA ALA A 496 -23.23 7.61 -2.75
C ALA A 496 -23.98 6.75 -3.78
N GLU A 497 -23.98 5.42 -3.64
CA GLU A 497 -24.76 4.54 -4.51
C GLU A 497 -26.27 4.78 -4.37
N GLN A 498 -26.78 4.96 -3.16
CA GLN A 498 -28.19 5.27 -2.94
C GLN A 498 -28.63 6.51 -3.71
N ILE A 499 -27.82 7.57 -3.69
CA ILE A 499 -28.12 8.82 -4.43
C ILE A 499 -28.10 8.58 -5.93
N ARG A 500 -27.10 7.85 -6.44
CA ARG A 500 -27.04 7.49 -7.86
C ARG A 500 -28.26 6.69 -8.31
N SER A 501 -28.83 5.88 -7.41
CA SER A 501 -30.03 5.10 -7.66
C SER A 501 -31.34 5.85 -7.40
N GLY A 502 -31.32 7.09 -6.87
CA GLY A 502 -32.52 7.87 -6.55
C GLY A 502 -33.13 7.62 -5.16
N ASP A 503 -32.44 6.90 -4.26
CA ASP A 503 -32.83 6.67 -2.87
C ASP A 503 -32.31 7.79 -1.95
N ASP A 504 -32.76 9.02 -2.17
CA ASP A 504 -32.32 10.19 -1.40
C ASP A 504 -32.65 10.07 0.10
N ALA A 505 -33.79 9.46 0.42
CA ALA A 505 -34.24 9.26 1.79
C ALA A 505 -33.30 8.27 2.52
N GLY A 506 -33.03 7.11 1.94
CA GLY A 506 -32.09 6.14 2.50
C GLY A 506 -30.67 6.69 2.55
N ALA A 507 -30.24 7.45 1.53
CA ALA A 507 -28.93 8.11 1.52
C ALA A 507 -28.77 9.10 2.68
N LYS A 508 -29.81 9.87 3.01
CA LYS A 508 -29.80 10.81 4.13
C LYS A 508 -29.58 10.09 5.47
N GLU A 509 -30.24 8.96 5.68
CA GLU A 509 -30.04 8.11 6.86
C GLU A 509 -28.62 7.54 6.92
N THR A 510 -28.14 6.97 5.82
CA THR A 510 -26.80 6.38 5.73
C THR A 510 -25.71 7.44 5.96
N ARG A 511 -25.87 8.65 5.42
CA ARG A 511 -24.96 9.80 5.66
C ARG A 511 -24.91 10.21 7.12
N LYS A 512 -26.02 10.16 7.86
CA LYS A 512 -26.03 10.45 9.31
C LYS A 512 -25.13 9.47 10.06
N LEU A 513 -25.23 8.19 9.73
CA LEU A 513 -24.37 7.14 10.29
C LEU A 513 -22.91 7.31 9.86
N ALA A 514 -22.67 7.65 8.59
CA ALA A 514 -21.32 7.89 8.06
C ALA A 514 -20.62 9.06 8.76
N LYS A 515 -21.34 10.17 9.02
CA LYS A 515 -20.84 11.31 9.79
C LYS A 515 -20.51 10.93 11.23
N LYS A 516 -21.37 10.15 11.89
CA LYS A 516 -21.11 9.63 13.24
C LYS A 516 -19.83 8.79 13.26
N ALA A 517 -19.71 7.82 12.37
CA ALA A 517 -18.52 6.98 12.25
C ALA A 517 -17.25 7.78 11.93
N THR A 518 -17.37 8.86 11.14
CA THR A 518 -16.26 9.77 10.84
C THR A 518 -15.78 10.51 12.11
N GLY A 519 -16.71 10.98 12.94
CA GLY A 519 -16.40 11.64 14.21
C GLY A 519 -15.72 10.71 15.22
N GLU A 520 -15.96 9.39 15.14
CA GLU A 520 -15.31 8.38 15.98
C GLU A 520 -13.86 8.06 15.56
N ILE A 521 -13.38 8.62 14.44
CA ILE A 521 -11.98 8.48 14.00
C ILE A 521 -11.09 9.40 14.86
N LYS A 522 -10.25 8.82 15.73
CA LYS A 522 -9.40 9.57 16.68
C LYS A 522 -8.40 10.53 16.03
N SER A 523 -7.88 10.19 14.85
CA SER A 523 -6.84 10.96 14.16
C SER A 523 -7.47 11.93 13.16
N SER A 524 -7.32 13.23 13.40
CA SER A 524 -7.73 14.28 12.45
C SER A 524 -7.04 14.13 11.10
N LEU A 525 -5.77 13.72 11.08
CA LEU A 525 -5.09 13.40 9.81
C LEU A 525 -5.81 12.26 9.09
N SER A 526 -6.21 11.19 9.78
CA SER A 526 -6.95 10.09 9.16
C SER A 526 -8.32 10.52 8.61
N GLN A 527 -8.99 11.47 9.27
CA GLN A 527 -10.22 12.09 8.77
C GLN A 527 -9.96 12.88 7.48
N VAL A 528 -8.90 13.70 7.42
CA VAL A 528 -8.51 14.44 6.18
C VAL A 528 -8.27 13.46 5.04
N TRP A 529 -7.56 12.36 5.30
CA TRP A 529 -7.29 11.34 4.28
C TRP A 529 -8.55 10.67 3.78
N MET A 530 -9.48 10.31 4.68
CA MET A 530 -10.76 9.73 4.31
C MET A 530 -11.61 10.71 3.47
N TYR A 531 -11.74 11.96 3.90
CA TYR A 531 -12.47 12.98 3.13
C TYR A 531 -11.84 13.24 1.76
N SER A 532 -10.51 13.24 1.71
CA SER A 532 -9.78 13.36 0.45
C SER A 532 -10.06 12.17 -0.49
N GLU A 533 -10.11 10.94 0.03
CA GLU A 533 -10.46 9.74 -0.74
C GLU A 533 -11.90 9.84 -1.29
N ILE A 534 -12.86 10.24 -0.44
CA ILE A 534 -14.27 10.46 -0.83
C ILE A 534 -14.38 11.55 -1.90
N ALA A 535 -13.69 12.67 -1.74
CA ALA A 535 -13.67 13.77 -2.71
C ALA A 535 -13.18 13.29 -4.08
N THR A 536 -12.04 12.58 -4.11
CA THR A 536 -11.51 12.04 -5.37
C THR A 536 -12.42 10.97 -5.98
N GLY A 537 -13.10 10.17 -5.16
CA GLY A 537 -14.08 9.19 -5.61
C GLY A 537 -15.25 9.85 -6.34
N HIS A 538 -15.89 10.86 -5.72
CA HIS A 538 -16.96 11.64 -6.34
C HIS A 538 -16.49 12.35 -7.63
N ALA A 539 -15.30 12.97 -7.61
CA ALA A 539 -14.73 13.62 -8.79
C ALA A 539 -14.58 12.65 -9.97
N SER A 540 -14.11 11.42 -9.69
CA SER A 540 -13.98 10.38 -10.71
C SER A 540 -15.33 9.97 -11.33
N GLN A 541 -16.46 10.25 -10.68
CA GLN A 541 -17.81 10.00 -11.21
C GLN A 541 -18.45 11.25 -11.85
N ASN A 542 -17.72 12.37 -11.99
CA ASN A 542 -18.28 13.69 -12.35
C ASN A 542 -19.30 14.23 -11.33
N GLU A 543 -19.23 13.82 -10.06
CA GLU A 543 -20.13 14.28 -9.00
C GLU A 543 -19.55 15.51 -8.28
N ASP A 544 -19.36 16.60 -9.03
CA ASP A 544 -18.54 17.76 -8.60
C ASP A 544 -18.99 18.35 -7.25
N VAL A 545 -20.29 18.56 -7.06
CA VAL A 545 -20.83 19.16 -5.82
C VAL A 545 -20.49 18.31 -4.59
N ALA A 546 -20.64 16.98 -4.70
CA ALA A 546 -20.31 16.06 -3.61
C ALA A 546 -18.79 15.97 -3.39
N ALA A 547 -18.01 16.03 -4.47
CA ALA A 547 -16.55 16.04 -4.43
C ALA A 547 -16.01 17.25 -3.67
N TRP A 548 -16.51 18.45 -4.01
CA TRP A 548 -16.14 19.71 -3.32
C TRP A 548 -16.60 19.71 -1.87
N ALA A 549 -17.83 19.26 -1.57
CA ALA A 549 -18.29 19.17 -0.19
C ALA A 549 -17.40 18.25 0.67
N ALA A 550 -16.96 17.11 0.15
CA ALA A 550 -16.03 16.23 0.86
C ALA A 550 -14.65 16.89 1.05
N PHE A 551 -14.15 17.60 0.03
CA PHE A 551 -12.90 18.36 0.13
C PHE A 551 -12.96 19.44 1.21
N ASP A 552 -14.05 20.21 1.26
CA ASP A 552 -14.23 21.29 2.24
C ASP A 552 -14.27 20.76 3.68
N ASN A 553 -14.94 19.62 3.90
CA ASN A 553 -14.89 18.94 5.21
C ASN A 553 -13.45 18.52 5.58
N GLY A 554 -12.70 17.96 4.62
CA GLY A 554 -11.30 17.62 4.83
C GLY A 554 -10.42 18.84 5.13
N HIS A 555 -10.66 19.95 4.43
CA HIS A 555 -9.97 21.21 4.65
C HIS A 555 -10.26 21.79 6.04
N GLN A 556 -11.52 21.79 6.48
CA GLN A 556 -11.90 22.24 7.82
C GLN A 556 -11.19 21.44 8.92
N VAL A 557 -11.13 20.11 8.79
CA VAL A 557 -10.39 19.25 9.73
C VAL A 557 -8.89 19.54 9.68
N ALA A 558 -8.31 19.79 8.49
CA ALA A 558 -6.89 20.08 8.38
C ALA A 558 -6.48 21.38 9.09
N GLN A 559 -7.37 22.39 9.12
CA GLN A 559 -7.12 23.65 9.82
C GLN A 559 -7.01 23.48 11.35
N SER A 560 -7.65 22.47 11.93
CA SER A 560 -7.58 22.20 13.37
C SER A 560 -6.36 21.37 13.80
N ILE A 561 -5.54 20.90 12.86
CA ILE A 561 -4.36 20.09 13.18
C ILE A 561 -3.26 21.02 13.72
N GLY A 562 -2.88 20.88 14.99
CA GLY A 562 -1.88 21.74 15.62
C GLY A 562 -0.42 21.34 15.38
N ASN A 563 -0.12 20.04 15.25
CA ASN A 563 1.26 19.57 15.13
C ASN A 563 1.79 19.71 13.69
N SER A 564 3.06 20.11 13.56
CA SER A 564 3.71 20.42 12.27
C SER A 564 3.70 19.25 11.29
N TRP A 565 3.94 18.03 11.79
CA TRP A 565 3.96 16.82 10.96
C TRP A 565 2.59 16.51 10.36
N GLY A 566 1.53 16.55 11.17
CA GLY A 566 0.16 16.33 10.72
C GLY A 566 -0.29 17.42 9.74
N ARG A 567 0.05 18.69 9.99
CA ARG A 567 -0.25 19.81 9.08
C ARG A 567 0.42 19.64 7.72
N ALA A 568 1.71 19.32 7.70
CA ALA A 568 2.47 19.14 6.46
C ALA A 568 1.81 18.09 5.56
N ARG A 569 1.49 16.93 6.14
CA ARG A 569 0.87 15.82 5.43
C ARG A 569 -0.58 16.10 5.03
N ALA A 570 -1.36 16.74 5.91
CA ALA A 570 -2.75 17.09 5.62
C ALA A 570 -2.85 18.07 4.44
N PHE A 571 -2.03 19.14 4.43
CA PHE A 571 -2.03 20.09 3.33
C PHE A 571 -1.42 19.51 2.05
N GLY A 572 -0.39 18.67 2.14
CA GLY A 572 0.12 17.93 0.98
C GLY A 572 -0.95 17.02 0.34
N LYS A 573 -1.72 16.32 1.18
CA LYS A 573 -2.84 15.47 0.73
C LYS A 573 -3.97 16.30 0.11
N LEU A 574 -4.37 17.39 0.74
CA LEU A 574 -5.39 18.28 0.19
C LEU A 574 -4.94 18.94 -1.12
N ALA A 575 -3.67 19.32 -1.25
CA ALA A 575 -3.12 19.81 -2.52
C ALA A 575 -3.26 18.75 -3.62
N ALA A 576 -2.89 17.50 -3.33
CA ALA A 576 -3.05 16.38 -4.26
C ALA A 576 -4.51 16.14 -4.66
N THR A 577 -5.45 16.27 -3.71
CA THR A 577 -6.89 16.16 -3.98
C THR A 577 -7.39 17.32 -4.83
N LEU A 578 -6.99 18.56 -4.51
CA LEU A 578 -7.41 19.75 -5.25
C LEU A 578 -6.95 19.72 -6.70
N ILE A 579 -5.76 19.18 -6.99
CA ILE A 579 -5.28 18.95 -8.36
C ILE A 579 -6.24 18.06 -9.13
N GLN A 580 -6.74 16.98 -8.50
CA GLN A 580 -7.68 16.06 -9.13
C GLN A 580 -9.08 16.66 -9.30
N LEU A 581 -9.51 17.54 -8.40
CA LEU A 581 -10.81 18.23 -8.48
C LEU A 581 -10.83 19.32 -9.54
N VAL A 582 -9.76 20.10 -9.67
CA VAL A 582 -9.68 21.22 -10.63
C VAL A 582 -9.39 20.73 -12.04
N ASN A 583 -8.60 19.65 -12.17
CA ASN A 583 -8.28 19.02 -13.44
C ASN A 583 -8.74 17.56 -13.44
N PRO A 584 -10.05 17.27 -13.42
CA PRO A 584 -10.57 15.91 -13.47
C PRO A 584 -10.28 15.21 -14.82
N GLY A 585 -9.78 15.96 -15.80
CA GLY A 585 -9.88 15.68 -17.24
C GLY A 585 -8.60 15.69 -18.07
N LYS A 586 -7.48 15.14 -17.58
CA LYS A 586 -6.55 14.43 -18.51
C LYS A 586 -7.07 13.02 -18.88
N THR A 587 -8.40 12.88 -18.89
CA THR A 587 -9.23 11.92 -19.65
C THR A 587 -10.56 12.57 -20.13
N SER A 588 -10.61 13.87 -20.51
CA SER A 588 -11.61 14.57 -21.38
C SER A 588 -11.92 16.03 -20.96
N PRO A 589 -12.36 16.92 -21.88
CA PRO A 589 -11.91 18.30 -21.94
C PRO A 589 -12.67 19.26 -21.01
N VAL A 590 -11.93 20.31 -20.66
CA VAL A 590 -12.29 21.50 -19.89
C VAL A 590 -13.70 22.02 -20.26
N LYS A 591 -14.58 22.11 -19.26
CA LYS A 591 -15.61 23.16 -19.24
C LYS A 591 -15.38 24.08 -18.05
N THR A 592 -15.23 25.35 -18.42
CA THR A 592 -15.03 26.52 -17.57
C THR A 592 -16.14 26.65 -16.52
N ARG A 593 -15.71 27.04 -15.32
CA ARG A 593 -16.54 27.35 -14.15
C ARG A 593 -17.49 28.52 -14.48
N VAL A 594 -18.79 28.27 -14.60
CA VAL A 594 -19.80 29.35 -14.55
C VAL A 594 -20.10 29.60 -13.08
N LYS A 595 -19.74 30.80 -12.60
CA LYS A 595 -20.20 31.33 -11.32
C LYS A 595 -21.71 31.54 -11.37
N LYS A 596 -22.44 31.04 -10.37
CA LYS A 596 -23.67 31.69 -9.89
C LYS A 596 -23.45 32.07 -8.44
#